data_AF-A0ABD1RE89-F1
#
_entry.id   AF-A0ABD1RE89-F1
#
_cell.length_a   1.000
_cell.length_b   1.000
_cell.length_c   1.000
_cell.angle_alpha   90.00
_cell.angle_beta   90.00
_cell.angle_gamma   90.00
#
_symmetry.space_group_name_H-M   'P 1'
#
loop_
_entity.id
_entity.type
_entity.pdbx_description
1 polymer ?
#
loop_
_entity_poly.entity_id
_entity_poly.type
_entity_poly.pdbx_seq_one_letter_code
_entity_poly.pdbx_strand_id
1 'polypeptide(L)'
;MSSSRSCFASLAISLVVFMAMVARVPVEGARAFFVFGDSLVDNGNNNYLVTTARADSPPYGIDYPTHRPTGRFSNGYNIPDIISQKLGAEATLPYLSPQLTGEKLLVGANFASAGIGILNDTGIQFANVIRISQQMEFFQEYQQRVGAVVGEEQAQKLVNKALVLITLGGNDFVNNYFLAPITARRLQYNIQDFSHYLIVEYRKILKRLYKLGARRVLVTGSGPLGCVPSQLATTSANGPMRGGASKRCSDIQPPSYSNDSRTKSRAWIRHIYCC
;
A
#
# COMPACT_ATOMS: atom_id res chain seq x y z
N MET A 1 25.77 23.51 -57.19
CA MET A 1 24.91 22.44 -56.61
C MET A 1 25.58 21.60 -55.51
N SER A 2 26.88 21.74 -55.21
CA SER A 2 27.56 20.95 -54.16
C SER A 2 27.33 21.47 -52.73
N SER A 3 27.37 22.81 -52.54
CA SER A 3 27.25 23.44 -51.20
C SER A 3 25.90 23.20 -50.49
N SER A 4 24.79 23.16 -51.24
CA SER A 4 23.46 22.93 -50.66
C SER A 4 23.30 21.51 -50.09
N ARG A 5 23.89 20.49 -50.75
CA ARG A 5 23.80 19.09 -50.30
C ARG A 5 24.55 18.83 -48.99
N SER A 6 25.70 19.47 -48.78
CA SER A 6 26.43 19.38 -47.50
C SER A 6 25.66 20.02 -46.35
N CYS A 7 24.96 21.13 -46.59
CA CYS A 7 24.20 21.81 -45.55
C CYS A 7 23.00 20.97 -45.06
N PHE A 8 22.29 20.31 -45.99
CA PHE A 8 21.21 19.38 -45.65
C PHE A 8 21.70 18.15 -44.87
N ALA A 9 22.86 17.60 -45.23
CA ALA A 9 23.44 16.47 -44.51
C ALA A 9 23.82 16.83 -43.07
N SER A 10 24.43 18.00 -42.86
CA SER A 10 24.77 18.49 -41.52
C SER A 10 23.54 18.73 -40.64
N LEU A 11 22.47 19.33 -41.20
CA LEU A 11 21.21 19.56 -40.49
C LEU A 11 20.51 18.26 -40.09
N ALA A 12 20.49 17.26 -40.99
CA ALA A 12 19.91 15.96 -40.70
C ALA A 12 20.68 15.21 -39.59
N ILE A 13 22.02 15.25 -39.62
CA ILE A 13 22.85 14.65 -38.58
C ILE A 13 22.63 15.35 -37.24
N SER A 14 22.59 16.69 -37.21
CA SER A 14 22.30 17.44 -35.99
C SER A 14 20.91 17.13 -35.43
N LEU A 15 19.89 16.94 -36.28
CA LEU A 15 18.54 16.55 -35.86
C LEU A 15 18.49 15.13 -35.30
N VAL A 16 19.22 14.18 -35.91
CA VAL A 16 19.32 12.80 -35.42
C VAL A 16 20.07 12.73 -34.09
N VAL A 17 21.17 13.49 -33.94
CA VAL A 17 21.91 13.61 -32.68
C VAL A 17 21.04 14.29 -31.62
N PHE A 18 20.27 15.31 -31.97
CA PHE A 18 19.35 15.98 -31.05
C PHE A 18 18.22 15.04 -30.61
N MET A 19 17.60 14.29 -31.53
CA MET A 19 16.62 13.24 -31.20
C MET A 19 17.22 12.14 -30.32
N ALA A 20 18.46 11.71 -30.60
CA ALA A 20 19.16 10.72 -29.79
C ALA A 20 19.54 11.22 -28.38
N MET A 21 19.73 12.54 -28.22
CA MET A 21 19.98 13.20 -26.94
C MET A 21 18.69 13.46 -26.15
N VAL A 22 17.59 13.82 -26.82
CA VAL A 22 16.26 14.00 -26.20
C VAL A 22 15.68 12.66 -25.74
N ALA A 23 16.04 11.55 -26.39
CA ALA A 23 15.61 10.20 -26.01
C ALA A 23 16.25 9.63 -24.71
N ARG A 24 17.06 10.41 -23.97
CA ARG A 24 17.71 9.94 -22.74
C ARG A 24 17.66 10.96 -21.60
N VAL A 25 16.47 11.47 -21.29
CA VAL A 25 16.23 11.84 -19.88
C VAL A 25 16.08 10.53 -19.12
N PRO A 26 17.02 10.16 -18.23
CA PRO A 26 16.77 9.03 -17.36
C PRO A 26 15.64 9.48 -16.45
N VAL A 27 14.42 8.97 -16.72
CA VAL A 27 13.40 8.88 -15.68
C VAL A 27 14.12 8.27 -14.50
N GLU A 28 14.12 8.96 -13.36
CA GLU A 28 14.69 8.46 -12.12
C GLU A 28 14.19 7.03 -11.93
N GLY A 29 15.09 6.05 -12.18
CA GLY A 29 14.69 4.73 -12.68
C GLY A 29 13.52 4.14 -11.92
N ALA A 30 12.45 3.78 -12.66
CA ALA A 30 11.21 3.25 -12.10
C ALA A 30 11.55 2.23 -11.00
N ARG A 31 11.19 2.60 -9.77
CA ARG A 31 11.53 1.83 -8.58
C ARG A 31 10.46 0.77 -8.38
N ALA A 32 10.87 -0.49 -8.22
CA ALA A 32 9.93 -1.55 -7.85
C ALA A 32 9.15 -1.17 -6.59
N PHE A 33 7.87 -1.51 -6.55
CA PHE A 33 6.98 -1.16 -5.45
C PHE A 33 6.37 -2.40 -4.81
N PHE A 34 6.56 -2.56 -3.51
CA PHE A 34 6.01 -3.66 -2.73
C PHE A 34 4.97 -3.16 -1.74
N VAL A 35 3.81 -3.80 -1.71
CA VAL A 35 2.70 -3.40 -0.85
C VAL A 35 2.33 -4.56 0.06
N PHE A 36 2.30 -4.28 1.36
CA PHE A 36 1.89 -5.20 2.41
C PHE A 36 0.75 -4.55 3.19
N GLY A 37 -0.12 -5.36 3.77
CA GLY A 37 -1.13 -4.84 4.68
C GLY A 37 -2.53 -5.39 4.49
N ASP A 38 -3.50 -4.54 4.80
CA ASP A 38 -4.91 -4.85 4.87
C ASP A 38 -5.71 -4.32 3.66
N SER A 39 -7.04 -4.23 3.82
CA SER A 39 -7.98 -3.81 2.79
C SER A 39 -7.73 -2.39 2.25
N LEU A 40 -7.05 -1.52 3.01
CA LEU A 40 -6.77 -0.15 2.55
C LEU A 40 -5.85 -0.12 1.34
N VAL A 41 -5.09 -1.19 1.14
CA VAL A 41 -4.09 -1.29 0.07
C VAL A 41 -4.21 -2.56 -0.76
N ASP A 42 -5.13 -3.46 -0.45
CA ASP A 42 -5.45 -4.61 -1.31
C ASP A 42 -6.02 -4.13 -2.67
N ASN A 43 -5.51 -4.74 -3.74
CA ASN A 43 -5.90 -4.49 -5.12
C ASN A 43 -6.50 -5.73 -5.81
N GLY A 44 -6.84 -6.78 -5.05
CA GLY A 44 -7.60 -7.93 -5.53
C GLY A 44 -7.03 -9.30 -5.16
N ASN A 45 -6.11 -9.42 -4.19
CA ASN A 45 -5.65 -10.74 -3.75
C ASN A 45 -6.80 -11.57 -3.17
N ASN A 46 -7.71 -10.93 -2.43
CA ASN A 46 -8.86 -11.61 -1.83
C ASN A 46 -9.82 -12.24 -2.83
N ASN A 47 -9.80 -11.81 -4.10
CA ASN A 47 -10.64 -12.39 -5.15
C ASN A 47 -10.21 -13.83 -5.51
N TYR A 48 -8.97 -14.20 -5.18
CA TYR A 48 -8.42 -15.54 -5.41
C TYR A 48 -8.61 -16.49 -4.21
N LEU A 49 -9.26 -16.03 -3.14
CA LEU A 49 -9.42 -16.77 -1.89
C LEU A 49 -10.89 -17.08 -1.61
N VAL A 50 -11.19 -18.22 -1.00
CA VAL A 50 -12.54 -18.48 -0.46
C VAL A 50 -12.71 -17.69 0.85
N THR A 51 -13.24 -16.48 0.75
CA THR A 51 -13.35 -15.50 1.84
C THR A 51 -14.59 -14.63 1.68
N THR A 52 -15.10 -14.09 2.78
CA THR A 52 -16.16 -13.07 2.79
C THR A 52 -15.61 -11.65 2.65
N ALA A 53 -14.31 -11.44 2.86
CA ALA A 53 -13.67 -10.14 2.70
C ALA A 53 -13.28 -9.91 1.24
N ARG A 54 -14.24 -9.61 0.36
CA ARG A 54 -14.00 -9.34 -1.06
C ARG A 54 -14.57 -7.99 -1.51
N ALA A 55 -13.95 -7.43 -2.55
CA ALA A 55 -14.37 -6.20 -3.21
C ALA A 55 -14.53 -6.40 -4.73
N ASP A 56 -15.11 -7.55 -5.10
CA ASP A 56 -15.34 -8.01 -6.47
C ASP A 56 -16.80 -7.81 -6.95
N SER A 57 -17.58 -7.01 -6.24
CA SER A 57 -18.98 -6.67 -6.57
C SER A 57 -19.27 -5.17 -6.44
N PRO A 58 -20.34 -4.64 -7.06
CA PRO A 58 -20.76 -3.26 -6.81
C PRO A 58 -21.01 -3.00 -5.31
N PRO A 59 -20.72 -1.80 -4.77
CA PRO A 59 -20.36 -0.57 -5.49
C PRO A 59 -18.86 -0.40 -5.78
N TYR A 60 -18.02 -1.37 -5.46
CA TYR A 60 -16.57 -1.25 -5.67
C TYR A 60 -16.24 -1.04 -7.15
N GLY A 61 -15.31 -0.13 -7.43
CA GLY A 61 -14.86 0.16 -8.80
C GLY A 61 -15.78 1.07 -9.64
N ILE A 62 -16.86 1.63 -9.07
CA ILE A 62 -17.78 2.55 -9.79
C ILE A 62 -17.09 3.80 -10.36
N ASP A 63 -16.09 4.34 -9.67
CA ASP A 63 -15.29 5.51 -10.06
C ASP A 63 -13.96 5.11 -10.73
N TYR A 64 -13.69 3.80 -10.88
CA TYR A 64 -12.53 3.32 -11.62
C TYR A 64 -12.75 3.53 -13.13
N PRO A 65 -11.70 3.76 -13.96
CA PRO A 65 -11.87 4.00 -15.39
C PRO A 65 -12.66 2.94 -16.17
N THR A 66 -12.70 1.70 -15.67
CA THR A 66 -13.48 0.61 -16.29
C THR A 66 -14.92 0.53 -15.80
N HIS A 67 -15.29 1.28 -14.75
CA HIS A 67 -16.58 1.24 -14.05
C HIS A 67 -16.99 -0.18 -13.60
N ARG A 68 -16.00 -1.04 -13.30
CA ARG A 68 -16.21 -2.44 -12.89
C ARG A 68 -15.50 -2.71 -11.57
N PRO A 69 -16.01 -3.67 -10.76
CA PRO A 69 -15.31 -4.11 -9.56
C PRO A 69 -13.87 -4.53 -9.85
N THR A 70 -12.96 -4.03 -9.03
CA THR A 70 -11.51 -4.20 -9.24
C THR A 70 -10.84 -5.06 -8.18
N GLY A 71 -11.54 -5.46 -7.11
CA GLY A 71 -10.94 -6.06 -5.93
C GLY A 71 -10.34 -5.04 -4.95
N ARG A 72 -10.40 -3.73 -5.24
CA ARG A 72 -10.04 -2.66 -4.30
C ARG A 72 -11.23 -2.33 -3.42
N PHE A 73 -10.99 -2.18 -2.12
CA PHE A 73 -12.00 -1.71 -1.15
C PHE A 73 -12.24 -0.20 -1.26
N SER A 74 -12.53 0.26 -2.48
CA SER A 74 -12.74 1.66 -2.87
C SER A 74 -13.65 1.71 -4.09
N ASN A 75 -14.26 2.88 -4.33
CA ASN A 75 -14.96 3.13 -5.58
C ASN A 75 -14.00 3.19 -6.78
N GLY A 76 -12.72 3.45 -6.56
CA GLY A 76 -11.74 3.61 -7.63
C GLY A 76 -10.35 3.19 -7.21
N TYR A 77 -9.38 4.06 -7.47
CA TYR A 77 -8.00 3.85 -7.05
C TYR A 77 -7.86 3.81 -5.52
N ASN A 78 -6.93 2.98 -5.04
CA ASN A 78 -6.51 2.94 -3.65
C ASN A 78 -5.13 3.63 -3.48
N ILE A 79 -4.60 3.66 -2.26
CA ILE A 79 -3.35 4.37 -1.94
C ILE A 79 -2.17 3.89 -2.83
N PRO A 80 -1.91 2.57 -2.97
CA PRO A 80 -0.90 2.06 -3.89
C PRO A 80 -0.99 2.59 -5.32
N ASP A 81 -2.20 2.63 -5.90
CA ASP A 81 -2.35 3.09 -7.28
C ASP A 81 -1.94 4.54 -7.45
N ILE A 82 -2.36 5.39 -6.50
CA ILE A 82 -2.03 6.82 -6.51
C ILE A 82 -0.51 6.98 -6.35
N ILE A 83 0.14 6.18 -5.51
CA ILE A 83 1.60 6.19 -5.37
C ILE A 83 2.26 5.75 -6.68
N SER A 84 1.83 4.65 -7.31
CA SER A 84 2.35 4.21 -8.60
C SER A 84 2.23 5.29 -9.67
N GLN A 85 1.07 5.96 -9.77
CA GLN A 85 0.85 7.08 -10.69
C GLN A 85 1.82 8.24 -10.43
N LYS A 86 2.06 8.60 -9.16
CA LYS A 86 3.00 9.66 -8.79
C LYS A 86 4.46 9.28 -9.04
N LEU A 87 4.78 7.99 -9.02
CA LEU A 87 6.09 7.48 -9.42
C LEU A 87 6.25 7.37 -10.94
N GLY A 88 5.19 7.59 -11.73
CA GLY A 88 5.19 7.33 -13.17
C GLY A 88 5.37 5.84 -13.50
N ALA A 89 5.03 4.96 -12.56
CA ALA A 89 5.16 3.51 -12.68
C ALA A 89 3.79 2.87 -12.97
N GLU A 90 3.83 1.68 -13.57
CA GLU A 90 2.64 0.85 -13.67
C GLU A 90 2.10 0.49 -12.28
N ALA A 91 0.79 0.30 -12.17
CA ALA A 91 0.19 -0.25 -10.96
C ALA A 91 0.73 -1.66 -10.69
N THR A 92 1.03 -1.97 -9.44
CA THR A 92 1.42 -3.33 -9.06
C THR A 92 0.24 -4.28 -9.22
N LEU A 93 0.52 -5.53 -9.57
CA LEU A 93 -0.50 -6.58 -9.62
C LEU A 93 -0.65 -7.24 -8.24
N PRO A 94 -1.84 -7.81 -7.92
CA PRO A 94 -1.99 -8.71 -6.80
C PRO A 94 -1.01 -9.87 -6.94
N TYR A 95 -0.38 -10.31 -5.86
CA TYR A 95 0.59 -11.40 -5.89
C TYR A 95 0.00 -12.70 -6.47
N LEU A 96 -1.26 -12.99 -6.15
CA LEU A 96 -1.98 -14.18 -6.62
C LEU A 96 -2.47 -14.06 -8.08
N SER A 97 -2.26 -12.92 -8.73
CA SER A 97 -2.65 -12.73 -10.13
C SER A 97 -1.82 -13.63 -11.06
N PRO A 98 -2.45 -14.42 -11.95
CA PRO A 98 -1.72 -15.20 -12.94
C PRO A 98 -1.00 -14.32 -13.98
N GLN A 99 -1.33 -13.02 -14.05
CA GLN A 99 -0.65 -12.05 -14.89
C GLN A 99 0.67 -11.53 -14.28
N LEU A 100 0.97 -11.82 -13.00
CA LEU A 100 2.23 -11.43 -12.36
C LEU A 100 3.37 -12.37 -12.80
N THR A 101 3.82 -12.25 -14.03
CA THR A 101 4.89 -13.09 -14.60
C THR A 101 5.86 -12.26 -15.44
N GLY A 102 7.05 -12.80 -15.73
CA GLY A 102 8.05 -12.15 -16.58
C GLY A 102 8.42 -10.74 -16.11
N GLU A 103 8.41 -9.77 -17.04
CA GLU A 103 8.77 -8.38 -16.75
C GLU A 103 7.81 -7.67 -15.78
N LYS A 104 6.58 -8.17 -15.59
CA LYS A 104 5.65 -7.63 -14.58
C LYS A 104 6.19 -7.81 -13.17
N LEU A 105 7.04 -8.83 -12.95
CA LEU A 105 7.76 -8.97 -11.69
C LEU A 105 8.69 -7.78 -11.44
N LEU A 106 9.21 -7.08 -12.45
CA LEU A 106 10.15 -5.96 -12.24
C LEU A 106 9.47 -4.69 -11.71
N VAL A 107 8.15 -4.56 -11.90
CA VAL A 107 7.34 -3.46 -11.36
C VAL A 107 7.17 -3.59 -9.84
N GLY A 108 7.15 -4.82 -9.33
CA GLY A 108 6.84 -5.14 -7.94
C GLY A 108 5.51 -5.88 -7.81
N ALA A 109 5.00 -6.00 -6.59
CA ALA A 109 3.80 -6.79 -6.31
C ALA A 109 3.06 -6.27 -5.07
N ASN A 110 1.76 -6.54 -5.06
CA ASN A 110 0.90 -6.28 -3.92
C ASN A 110 0.58 -7.59 -3.20
N PHE A 111 1.00 -7.70 -1.94
CA PHE A 111 0.79 -8.86 -1.08
C PHE A 111 -0.37 -8.66 -0.09
N ALA A 112 -0.97 -7.47 -0.05
CA ALA A 112 -1.98 -7.12 0.94
C ALA A 112 -3.25 -7.96 0.81
N SER A 113 -3.98 -8.11 1.93
CA SER A 113 -5.22 -8.88 1.97
C SER A 113 -6.18 -8.30 2.99
N ALA A 114 -7.44 -8.16 2.61
CA ALA A 114 -8.45 -7.57 3.47
C ALA A 114 -8.70 -8.37 4.75
N GLY A 115 -9.00 -7.64 5.83
CA GLY A 115 -9.40 -8.21 7.12
C GLY A 115 -8.26 -8.54 8.08
N ILE A 116 -7.00 -8.54 7.62
CA ILE A 116 -5.85 -8.87 8.48
C ILE A 116 -5.46 -7.70 9.39
N GLY A 117 -4.71 -8.01 10.43
CA GLY A 117 -4.05 -7.03 11.30
C GLY A 117 -2.57 -7.33 11.52
N ILE A 118 -1.99 -6.66 12.50
CA ILE A 118 -0.67 -6.94 13.06
C ILE A 118 -0.66 -8.35 13.65
N LEU A 119 -1.74 -8.73 14.35
CA LEU A 119 -1.85 -10.03 14.99
C LEU A 119 -2.38 -11.09 14.02
N ASN A 120 -1.86 -12.30 14.12
CA ASN A 120 -2.24 -13.42 13.24
C ASN A 120 -3.65 -13.96 13.48
N ASP A 121 -4.24 -13.68 14.65
CA ASP A 121 -5.61 -14.03 15.00
C ASP A 121 -6.64 -12.97 14.53
N THR A 122 -6.19 -11.78 14.13
CA THR A 122 -7.05 -10.76 13.54
C THR A 122 -7.56 -11.19 12.16
N GLY A 123 -8.88 -11.13 11.96
CA GLY A 123 -9.52 -11.43 10.68
C GLY A 123 -10.03 -12.88 10.54
N ILE A 124 -10.00 -13.67 11.62
CA ILE A 124 -10.47 -15.07 11.62
C ILE A 124 -11.93 -15.22 11.17
N GLN A 125 -12.76 -14.20 11.39
CA GLN A 125 -14.16 -14.17 10.97
C GLN A 125 -14.36 -14.13 9.45
N PHE A 126 -13.30 -13.82 8.68
CA PHE A 126 -13.33 -13.76 7.22
C PHE A 126 -12.88 -15.06 6.55
N ALA A 127 -12.80 -16.16 7.32
CA ALA A 127 -12.28 -17.45 6.88
C ALA A 127 -10.84 -17.36 6.36
N ASN A 128 -10.62 -17.34 5.03
CA ASN A 128 -9.29 -17.28 4.44
C ASN A 128 -8.84 -15.84 4.21
N VAL A 129 -7.71 -15.47 4.81
CA VAL A 129 -7.05 -14.18 4.60
C VAL A 129 -5.53 -14.39 4.54
N ILE A 130 -4.81 -13.58 3.76
CA ILE A 130 -3.34 -13.68 3.65
C ILE A 130 -2.73 -12.90 4.82
N ARG A 131 -2.57 -13.57 5.95
CA ARG A 131 -1.98 -13.00 7.17
C ARG A 131 -0.61 -12.40 6.90
N ILE A 132 -0.18 -11.46 7.73
CA ILE A 132 1.08 -10.75 7.51
C ILE A 132 2.28 -11.70 7.43
N SER A 133 2.31 -12.81 8.17
CA SER A 133 3.35 -13.83 8.04
C SER A 133 3.37 -14.47 6.65
N GLN A 134 2.19 -14.79 6.10
CA GLN A 134 2.03 -15.37 4.77
C GLN A 134 2.39 -14.35 3.68
N GLN A 135 2.11 -13.06 3.88
CA GLN A 135 2.59 -12.01 2.97
C GLN A 135 4.13 -11.96 2.90
N MET A 136 4.82 -12.22 4.03
CA MET A 136 6.29 -12.34 4.03
C MET A 136 6.78 -13.58 3.29
N GLU A 137 6.07 -14.70 3.41
CA GLU A 137 6.37 -15.93 2.68
C GLU A 137 6.21 -15.73 1.17
N PHE A 138 5.11 -15.11 0.74
CA PHE A 138 4.89 -14.73 -0.65
C PHE A 138 5.94 -13.73 -1.15
N PHE A 139 6.44 -12.84 -0.29
CA PHE A 139 7.54 -11.96 -0.67
C PHE A 139 8.86 -12.71 -0.87
N GLN A 140 9.13 -13.75 -0.09
CA GLN A 140 10.29 -14.63 -0.30
C GLN A 140 10.15 -15.44 -1.60
N GLU A 141 8.96 -16.00 -1.86
CA GLU A 141 8.68 -16.71 -3.11
C GLU A 141 8.78 -15.77 -4.31
N TYR A 142 8.26 -14.54 -4.19
CA TYR A 142 8.43 -13.49 -5.19
C TYR A 142 9.92 -13.23 -5.49
N GLN A 143 10.78 -13.16 -4.47
CA GLN A 143 12.22 -12.95 -4.65
C GLN A 143 12.87 -14.07 -5.47
N GLN A 144 12.48 -15.32 -5.25
CA GLN A 144 12.93 -16.46 -6.06
C GLN A 144 12.43 -16.34 -7.51
N ARG A 145 11.14 -15.99 -7.69
CA ARG A 145 10.52 -15.83 -9.01
C ARG A 145 11.21 -14.74 -9.83
N VAL A 146 11.49 -13.58 -9.24
CA VAL A 146 12.19 -12.50 -9.95
C VAL A 146 13.68 -12.82 -10.12
N GLY A 147 14.31 -13.53 -9.18
CA GLY A 147 15.66 -14.08 -9.31
C GLY A 147 15.82 -14.99 -10.52
N ALA A 148 14.83 -15.84 -10.81
CA ALA A 148 14.81 -16.66 -12.01
C ALA A 148 14.71 -15.85 -13.32
N VAL A 149 14.23 -14.60 -13.27
CA VAL A 149 14.10 -13.72 -14.45
C VAL A 149 15.35 -12.88 -14.69
N VAL A 150 15.95 -12.33 -13.63
CA VAL A 150 17.06 -11.35 -13.76
C VAL A 150 18.38 -11.77 -13.12
N GLY A 151 18.41 -12.92 -12.45
CA GLY A 151 19.51 -13.37 -11.60
C GLY A 151 19.41 -12.86 -10.16
N GLU A 152 19.98 -13.63 -9.24
CA GLU A 152 19.91 -13.38 -7.78
C GLU A 152 20.46 -12.01 -7.36
N GLU A 153 21.61 -11.59 -7.91
CA GLU A 153 22.23 -10.30 -7.58
C GLU A 153 21.32 -9.12 -7.98
N GLN A 154 20.76 -9.18 -9.19
CA GLN A 154 19.86 -8.16 -9.72
C GLN A 154 18.54 -8.14 -8.96
N ALA A 155 17.99 -9.31 -8.61
CA ALA A 155 16.81 -9.42 -7.75
C ALA A 155 17.03 -8.78 -6.38
N GLN A 156 18.16 -9.07 -5.74
CA GLN A 156 18.52 -8.46 -4.46
C GLN A 156 18.67 -6.94 -4.58
N LYS A 157 19.29 -6.45 -5.66
CA LYS A 157 19.43 -5.01 -5.94
C LYS A 157 18.08 -4.35 -6.18
N LEU A 158 17.16 -5.02 -6.88
CA LEU A 158 15.78 -4.56 -7.11
C LEU A 158 15.05 -4.40 -5.77
N VAL A 159 15.10 -5.42 -4.91
CA VAL A 159 14.47 -5.39 -3.58
C VAL A 159 15.06 -4.30 -2.68
N ASN A 160 16.39 -4.21 -2.60
CA ASN A 160 17.06 -3.24 -1.74
C ASN A 160 16.79 -1.79 -2.17
N LYS A 161 16.54 -1.57 -3.46
CA LYS A 161 16.23 -0.24 -4.01
C LYS A 161 14.73 0.07 -4.04
N ALA A 162 13.85 -0.91 -3.80
CA ALA A 162 12.40 -0.78 -3.90
C ALA A 162 11.81 0.18 -2.87
N LEU A 163 10.60 0.67 -3.17
CA LEU A 163 9.73 1.32 -2.20
C LEU A 163 8.84 0.23 -1.59
N VAL A 164 8.62 0.29 -0.28
CA VAL A 164 7.71 -0.61 0.41
C VAL A 164 6.64 0.21 1.13
N LEU A 165 5.38 -0.17 0.98
CA LEU A 165 4.26 0.34 1.76
C LEU A 165 3.73 -0.77 2.66
N ILE A 166 3.46 -0.48 3.92
CA ILE A 166 2.82 -1.40 4.85
C ILE A 166 1.69 -0.72 5.63
N THR A 167 0.50 -1.31 5.60
CA THR A 167 -0.69 -0.81 6.33
C THR A 167 -1.29 -1.89 7.23
N LEU A 168 -1.20 -1.70 8.55
CA LEU A 168 -1.73 -2.64 9.54
C LEU A 168 -2.21 -1.89 10.79
N GLY A 169 -2.96 -2.56 11.66
CA GLY A 169 -3.32 -2.08 13.00
C GLY A 169 -4.79 -1.72 13.15
N GLY A 170 -5.42 -1.15 12.11
CA GLY A 170 -6.82 -0.70 12.20
C GLY A 170 -7.78 -1.84 12.56
N ASN A 171 -7.62 -2.99 11.89
CA ASN A 171 -8.45 -4.18 12.14
C ASN A 171 -8.21 -4.79 13.52
N ASP A 172 -7.01 -4.68 14.09
CA ASP A 172 -6.71 -5.21 15.43
C ASP A 172 -7.55 -4.49 16.49
N PHE A 173 -7.72 -3.19 16.38
CA PHE A 173 -8.61 -2.43 17.26
C PHE A 173 -10.08 -2.62 16.91
N VAL A 174 -10.47 -2.55 15.63
CA VAL A 174 -11.88 -2.68 15.24
C VAL A 174 -12.44 -4.02 15.69
N ASN A 175 -11.76 -5.12 15.38
CA ASN A 175 -12.27 -6.46 15.64
C ASN A 175 -12.25 -6.82 17.13
N ASN A 176 -11.30 -6.30 17.89
CA ASN A 176 -11.17 -6.64 19.31
C ASN A 176 -11.86 -5.63 20.23
N TYR A 177 -11.90 -4.36 19.86
CA TYR A 177 -12.34 -3.28 20.75
C TYR A 177 -13.55 -2.52 20.24
N PHE A 178 -13.99 -2.62 18.99
CA PHE A 178 -15.08 -1.77 18.52
C PHE A 178 -16.24 -2.51 17.85
N LEU A 179 -16.06 -3.80 17.53
CA LEU A 179 -17.10 -4.62 16.93
C LEU A 179 -18.07 -5.22 17.97
N ALA A 180 -17.56 -5.66 19.13
CA ALA A 180 -18.36 -6.34 20.14
C ALA A 180 -18.08 -5.80 21.57
N PRO A 181 -19.10 -5.78 22.46
CA PRO A 181 -18.92 -5.30 23.83
C PRO A 181 -17.91 -6.12 24.65
N ILE A 182 -17.83 -7.43 24.40
CA ILE A 182 -16.93 -8.33 25.11
C ILE A 182 -16.19 -9.18 24.08
N THR A 183 -14.87 -9.12 24.12
CA THR A 183 -13.95 -9.96 23.34
C THR A 183 -12.87 -10.49 24.27
N ALA A 184 -12.21 -11.58 23.90
CA ALA A 184 -11.10 -12.13 24.69
C ALA A 184 -10.00 -11.08 24.93
N ARG A 185 -9.68 -10.26 23.92
CA ARG A 185 -8.65 -9.21 24.04
C ARG A 185 -9.07 -8.07 24.97
N ARG A 186 -10.34 -7.63 24.94
CA ARG A 186 -10.87 -6.65 25.89
C ARG A 186 -10.80 -7.12 27.35
N LEU A 187 -10.94 -8.42 27.59
CA LEU A 187 -10.83 -8.99 28.93
C LEU A 187 -9.37 -9.15 29.40
N GLN A 188 -8.42 -9.27 28.46
CA GLN A 188 -7.00 -9.44 28.75
C GLN A 188 -6.25 -8.11 28.92
N TYR A 189 -6.60 -7.10 28.12
CA TYR A 189 -5.86 -5.84 28.05
C TYR A 189 -6.81 -4.64 28.06
N ASN A 190 -6.44 -3.60 28.79
CA ASN A 190 -6.95 -2.27 28.51
C ASN A 190 -6.36 -1.75 27.18
N ILE A 191 -6.89 -0.65 26.65
CA ILE A 191 -6.47 -0.11 25.34
C ILE A 191 -4.98 0.26 25.33
N GLN A 192 -4.43 0.80 26.42
CA GLN A 192 -3.03 1.24 26.44
C GLN A 192 -2.07 0.05 26.42
N ASP A 193 -2.33 -0.98 27.22
CA ASP A 193 -1.54 -2.20 27.22
C ASP A 193 -1.65 -2.95 25.89
N PHE A 194 -2.84 -2.94 25.28
CA PHE A 194 -3.04 -3.51 23.95
C PHE A 194 -2.26 -2.74 22.86
N SER A 195 -2.28 -1.41 22.90
CA SER A 195 -1.46 -0.57 22.01
C SER A 195 0.03 -0.90 22.14
N HIS A 196 0.53 -1.01 23.37
CA HIS A 196 1.92 -1.39 23.61
C HIS A 196 2.24 -2.80 23.08
N TYR A 197 1.34 -3.75 23.29
CA TYR A 197 1.45 -5.10 22.73
C TYR A 197 1.53 -5.08 21.20
N LEU A 198 0.64 -4.35 20.52
CA LEU A 198 0.66 -4.20 19.07
C LEU A 198 1.96 -3.57 18.56
N ILE A 199 2.50 -2.56 19.25
CA ILE A 199 3.78 -1.94 18.88
C ILE A 199 4.93 -2.96 18.95
N VAL A 200 4.95 -3.80 19.99
CA VAL A 200 5.97 -4.84 20.14
C VAL A 200 5.87 -5.88 19.02
N GLU A 201 4.66 -6.33 18.67
CA GLU A 201 4.46 -7.27 17.57
C GLU A 201 4.77 -6.64 16.20
N TYR A 202 4.35 -5.39 15.97
CA TYR A 202 4.62 -4.71 14.71
C TYR A 202 6.12 -4.48 14.49
N ARG A 203 6.87 -4.21 15.56
CA ARG A 203 8.33 -4.14 15.50
C ARG A 203 8.95 -5.45 14.99
N LYS A 204 8.40 -6.62 15.32
CA LYS A 204 8.89 -7.91 14.81
C LYS A 204 8.66 -8.03 13.30
N ILE A 205 7.49 -7.61 12.83
CA ILE A 205 7.14 -7.60 11.40
C ILE A 205 8.09 -6.68 10.62
N LEU A 206 8.32 -5.44 11.09
CA LEU A 206 9.23 -4.51 10.44
C LEU A 206 10.68 -5.02 10.43
N LYS A 207 11.14 -5.65 11.52
CA LYS A 207 12.44 -6.32 11.56
C LYS A 207 12.53 -7.46 10.54
N ARG A 208 11.46 -8.24 10.35
CA ARG A 208 11.41 -9.30 9.34
C ARG A 208 11.49 -8.71 7.93
N LEU A 209 10.72 -7.67 7.64
CA LEU A 209 10.75 -6.95 6.36
C LEU A 209 12.17 -6.45 6.03
N TYR A 210 12.85 -5.87 7.02
CA TYR A 210 14.24 -5.42 6.86
C TYR A 210 15.20 -6.57 6.57
N LYS A 211 15.05 -7.71 7.28
CA LYS A 211 15.84 -8.92 7.02
C LYS A 211 15.62 -9.47 5.61
N LEU A 212 14.43 -9.28 5.05
CA LEU A 212 14.07 -9.66 3.68
C LEU A 212 14.52 -8.66 2.61
N GLY A 213 15.31 -7.64 2.97
CA GLY A 213 15.93 -6.71 2.01
C GLY A 213 15.24 -5.35 1.89
N ALA A 214 14.09 -5.13 2.53
CA ALA A 214 13.44 -3.81 2.49
C ALA A 214 14.34 -2.73 3.11
N ARG A 215 14.51 -1.60 2.41
CA ARG A 215 15.32 -0.44 2.89
C ARG A 215 14.56 0.87 2.96
N ARG A 216 13.49 1.04 2.17
CA ARG A 216 12.67 2.25 2.13
C ARG A 216 11.23 1.86 2.39
N VAL A 217 10.79 2.00 3.64
CA VAL A 217 9.47 1.53 4.08
C VAL A 217 8.62 2.71 4.53
N LEU A 218 7.47 2.88 3.89
CA LEU A 218 6.37 3.74 4.32
C LEU A 218 5.48 2.91 5.25
N VAL A 219 5.43 3.32 6.51
CA VAL A 219 4.62 2.67 7.55
C VAL A 219 3.46 3.60 7.86
N THR A 220 2.22 3.12 7.69
CA THR A 220 1.04 3.90 8.07
C THR A 220 0.63 3.59 9.51
N GLY A 221 0.21 4.60 10.26
CA GLY A 221 -0.46 4.41 11.55
C GLY A 221 -1.90 3.96 11.37
N SER A 222 -2.53 3.51 12.47
CA SER A 222 -3.99 3.37 12.52
C SER A 222 -4.59 4.77 12.43
N GLY A 223 -5.33 5.05 11.36
CA GLY A 223 -6.07 6.30 11.22
C GLY A 223 -7.08 6.51 12.38
N PRO A 224 -7.76 7.66 12.42
CA PRO A 224 -8.71 7.99 13.48
C PRO A 224 -9.91 7.03 13.48
N LEU A 225 -9.81 5.92 14.22
CA LEU A 225 -10.78 4.82 14.14
C LEU A 225 -12.20 5.21 14.56
N GLY A 226 -12.34 6.22 15.43
CA GLY A 226 -13.65 6.78 15.81
C GLY A 226 -14.38 7.49 14.66
N CYS A 227 -13.69 7.79 13.56
CA CYS A 227 -14.25 8.39 12.35
C CYS A 227 -14.63 7.36 11.27
N VAL A 228 -14.38 6.08 11.52
CA VAL A 228 -14.76 5.03 10.57
C VAL A 228 -16.30 4.94 10.54
N PRO A 229 -16.94 4.92 9.36
CA PRO A 229 -18.40 4.96 9.25
C PRO A 229 -19.13 3.89 10.08
N SER A 230 -18.60 2.68 10.17
CA SER A 230 -19.17 1.61 11.00
C SER A 230 -19.18 1.96 12.50
N GLN A 231 -18.20 2.74 12.97
CA GLN A 231 -18.11 3.20 14.36
C GLN A 231 -19.01 4.40 14.65
N LEU A 232 -19.17 5.29 13.66
CA LEU A 232 -20.14 6.38 13.76
C LEU A 232 -21.57 5.83 13.79
N ALA A 233 -21.86 4.80 12.99
CA ALA A 233 -23.18 4.16 12.95
C ALA A 233 -23.55 3.50 14.29
N THR A 234 -22.62 2.78 14.93
CA THR A 234 -22.87 2.10 16.22
C THR A 234 -23.00 3.08 17.40
N THR A 235 -22.26 4.19 17.39
CA THR A 235 -22.32 5.21 18.46
C THR A 235 -23.49 6.19 18.33
N SER A 236 -24.12 6.27 17.15
CA SER A 236 -25.28 7.14 16.88
C SER A 236 -26.64 6.57 17.30
N ALA A 237 -26.70 5.32 17.79
CA ALA A 237 -27.96 4.67 18.15
C ALA A 237 -28.68 5.28 19.38
N ASN A 238 -28.05 6.20 20.13
CA ASN A 238 -28.61 6.81 21.36
C ASN A 238 -28.71 8.35 21.31
N GLY A 239 -29.24 8.94 20.22
CA GLY A 239 -29.66 10.34 20.18
C GLY A 239 -29.27 11.08 18.90
N PRO A 240 -29.87 12.27 18.62
CA PRO A 240 -29.60 13.02 17.40
C PRO A 240 -28.12 13.36 17.36
N MET A 241 -27.53 13.34 16.16
CA MET A 241 -26.12 13.58 15.90
C MET A 241 -25.53 14.56 16.91
N ARG A 242 -24.79 14.05 17.91
CA ARG A 242 -23.96 14.92 18.74
C ARG A 242 -22.91 15.49 17.79
N GLY A 243 -23.15 16.70 17.30
CA GLY A 243 -22.33 17.40 16.30
C GLY A 243 -20.86 17.62 16.69
N GLY A 244 -20.34 16.98 17.75
CA GLY A 244 -18.94 17.00 18.15
C GLY A 244 -18.10 15.81 17.67
N ALA A 245 -18.70 14.67 17.27
CA ALA A 245 -17.94 13.55 16.67
C ALA A 245 -17.72 13.78 15.17
N SER A 246 -18.77 14.15 14.44
CA SER A 246 -18.67 14.54 13.02
C SER A 246 -17.77 15.77 12.82
N LYS A 247 -17.87 16.80 13.69
CA LYS A 247 -16.94 17.95 13.66
C LYS A 247 -15.47 17.55 13.86
N ARG A 248 -15.19 16.69 14.86
CA ARG A 248 -13.82 16.20 15.11
C ARG A 248 -13.22 15.41 13.95
N CYS A 249 -14.06 14.71 13.17
CA CYS A 249 -13.60 14.00 11.98
C CYS A 249 -13.39 14.93 10.78
N SER A 250 -14.22 15.98 10.62
CA SER A 250 -14.02 17.00 9.58
C SER A 250 -12.82 17.94 9.85
N ASP A 251 -12.37 18.03 11.10
CA ASP A 251 -11.22 18.85 11.50
C ASP A 251 -9.85 18.15 11.28
N ILE A 252 -9.86 16.89 10.81
CA ILE A 252 -8.65 16.15 10.47
C ILE A 252 -8.15 16.64 9.11
N GLN A 253 -7.40 17.74 9.13
CA GLN A 253 -6.74 18.25 7.93
C GLN A 253 -5.55 17.35 7.53
N PRO A 254 -5.36 17.05 6.24
CA PRO A 254 -4.10 16.50 5.77
C PRO A 254 -2.96 17.48 6.12
N PRO A 255 -1.77 17.00 6.49
CA PRO A 255 -0.68 17.89 6.89
C PRO A 255 -0.37 18.89 5.77
N SER A 256 -0.27 20.18 6.12
CA SER A 256 0.17 21.22 5.21
C SER A 256 1.58 20.88 4.69
N TYR A 257 1.70 20.65 3.39
CA TYR A 257 2.99 20.36 2.76
C TYR A 257 3.88 21.62 2.75
N SER A 258 4.82 21.67 3.71
CA SER A 258 5.97 22.57 3.68
C SER A 258 6.96 22.11 2.61
N ASN A 259 7.48 23.05 1.80
CA ASN A 259 8.45 22.78 0.73
C ASN A 259 9.89 22.51 1.20
N ASP A 260 10.14 22.50 2.52
CA ASP A 260 11.48 22.26 3.07
C ASP A 260 11.78 20.75 3.26
N SER A 261 12.85 20.28 2.62
CA SER A 261 13.28 18.87 2.61
C SER A 261 13.70 18.33 3.97
N ARG A 262 14.06 19.19 4.93
CA ARG A 262 14.40 18.79 6.32
C ARG A 262 13.17 18.63 7.22
N THR A 263 12.05 19.24 6.87
CA THR A 263 10.76 19.06 7.57
C THR A 263 9.93 17.89 7.05
N LYS A 264 10.19 17.39 5.82
CA LYS A 264 9.48 16.24 5.22
C LYS A 264 9.60 14.93 6.01
N SER A 265 10.78 14.63 6.57
CA SER A 265 10.99 13.43 7.40
C SER A 265 10.40 13.57 8.81
N ARG A 266 10.35 14.79 9.36
CA ARG A 266 9.79 15.07 10.70
C ARG A 266 8.26 15.21 10.70
N ALA A 267 7.65 15.69 9.61
CA ALA A 267 6.19 15.82 9.50
C ALA A 267 5.48 14.46 9.40
N TRP A 268 6.07 13.50 8.68
CA TRP A 268 5.58 12.12 8.63
C TRP A 268 5.65 11.41 9.99
N ILE A 269 6.70 11.68 10.78
CA ILE A 269 6.89 11.05 12.10
C ILE A 269 5.98 11.66 13.17
N ARG A 270 5.63 12.96 13.08
CA ARG A 270 4.80 13.62 14.12
C ARG A 270 3.32 13.23 14.12
N HIS A 271 2.77 12.73 13.00
CA HIS A 271 1.39 12.22 12.98
C HIS A 271 1.26 10.74 13.38
N ILE A 272 2.38 10.05 13.63
CA ILE A 272 2.40 8.67 14.16
C ILE A 272 2.15 8.66 15.69
N TYR A 273 2.20 9.82 16.36
CA TYR A 273 2.15 9.93 17.83
C TYR A 273 0.98 10.76 18.40
N CYS A 274 -0.01 11.15 17.60
CA CYS A 274 -1.22 11.82 18.11
C CYS A 274 -2.49 11.01 17.82
N CYS A 275 -2.63 9.89 18.54
CA CYS A 275 -3.84 9.41 19.22
C CYS A 275 -3.54 8.04 19.85
#